data_AF-A0A7C4FQU5-F1
#
_entry.id   AF-A0A7C4FQU5-F1
#
_cell.length_a   1.000
_cell.length_b   1.000
_cell.length_c   1.000
_cell.angle_alpha   90.00
_cell.angle_beta   90.00
_cell.angle_gamma   90.00
#
_symmetry.space_group_name_H-M   'P 1'
#
loop_
_entity.id
_entity.type
_entity.pdbx_description
1 polymer ?
#
loop_
_entity_poly.entity_id
_entity_poly.type
_entity_poly.pdbx_seq_one_letter_code
_entity_poly.pdbx_strand_id
1 'polypeptide(L)'
;MDEKKLREAFRKIKEERDEHLESINQLTSELQTAFEYISELENKYDKIKENIDELMIFKNSILLNDKSHFSNIVLSLDEQKLFQTLYVFGEKEPLSWGFILKKLDLNDASFRLLLSSLLDKQIPITKEKIGNEWYFNLDPRFRDMQTKEQLIKVHESVSKGIYEKNLNQFF
;
A
#
# COMPACT_ATOMS: atom_id res chain seq x y z
N MET A 1 -53.95 -49.69 7.80
CA MET A 1 -52.58 -49.14 7.86
C MET A 1 -51.92 -49.73 9.09
N ASP A 2 -50.81 -50.45 8.91
CA ASP A 2 -50.25 -51.36 9.92
C ASP A 2 -49.54 -50.56 11.03
N GLU A 3 -50.02 -50.63 12.27
CA GLU A 3 -49.55 -49.80 13.41
C GLU A 3 -48.03 -49.95 13.64
N LYS A 4 -47.48 -51.13 13.35
CA LYS A 4 -46.03 -51.39 13.38
C LYS A 4 -45.24 -50.53 12.40
N LYS A 5 -45.71 -50.39 11.15
CA LYS A 5 -45.02 -49.60 10.12
C LYS A 5 -45.00 -48.10 10.47
N LEU A 6 -46.08 -47.62 11.10
CA LEU A 6 -46.15 -46.23 11.55
C LEU A 6 -45.13 -45.97 12.68
N ARG A 7 -45.03 -46.87 13.66
CA ARG A 7 -44.05 -46.75 14.75
C ARG A 7 -42.60 -46.80 14.24
N GLU A 8 -42.29 -47.65 13.26
CA GLU A 8 -40.96 -47.69 12.66
C GLU A 8 -40.62 -46.40 11.90
N ALA A 9 -41.57 -45.83 11.16
CA ALA A 9 -41.36 -44.55 10.48
C ALA A 9 -41.07 -43.42 11.48
N PHE A 10 -41.82 -43.34 12.58
CA PHE A 10 -41.58 -42.36 13.64
C PHE A 10 -40.25 -42.57 14.36
N ARG A 11 -39.82 -43.83 14.57
CA ARG A 11 -38.52 -44.13 15.15
C ARG A 11 -37.40 -43.61 14.24
N LYS A 12 -37.49 -43.89 12.94
CA LYS A 12 -36.49 -43.45 11.96
C LYS A 12 -36.40 -41.92 11.86
N ILE A 13 -37.55 -41.23 11.84
CA ILE A 13 -37.59 -39.76 11.86
C ILE A 13 -36.95 -39.20 13.13
N LYS A 14 -37.14 -39.86 14.27
CA LYS A 14 -36.52 -39.44 15.53
C LYS A 14 -35.00 -39.64 15.51
N GLU A 15 -34.54 -40.77 15.00
CA GLU A 15 -33.10 -41.06 14.83
C GLU A 15 -32.43 -40.03 13.90
N GLU A 16 -33.00 -39.80 12.71
CA GLU A 16 -32.50 -38.79 11.76
C GLU A 16 -32.48 -37.38 12.37
N ARG A 17 -33.52 -37.01 13.13
CA ARG A 17 -33.56 -35.72 13.83
C ARG A 17 -32.45 -35.61 14.88
N ASP A 18 -32.21 -36.67 15.65
CA ASP A 18 -31.21 -36.66 16.71
C ASP A 18 -29.79 -36.57 16.11
N GLU A 19 -29.52 -37.28 15.01
CA GLU A 19 -28.27 -37.16 14.23
C GLU A 19 -28.07 -35.74 13.66
N HIS A 20 -29.14 -35.12 13.15
CA HIS A 20 -29.08 -33.75 12.63
C HIS A 20 -28.77 -32.73 13.74
N LEU A 21 -29.39 -32.88 14.92
CA LEU A 21 -29.13 -32.00 16.06
C LEU A 21 -27.68 -32.14 16.54
N GLU A 22 -27.15 -33.36 16.59
CA GLU A 22 -25.76 -33.60 16.96
C GLU A 22 -24.79 -32.98 15.95
N SER A 23 -25.08 -33.13 14.65
CA SER A 23 -24.31 -32.50 13.58
C SER A 23 -24.34 -30.97 13.65
N ILE A 24 -25.50 -30.37 13.95
CA ILE A 24 -25.63 -28.91 14.14
C ILE A 24 -24.79 -28.45 15.32
N ASN A 25 -24.80 -29.18 16.43
CA ASN A 25 -24.01 -28.84 17.61
C ASN A 25 -22.50 -28.93 17.33
N GLN A 26 -22.06 -29.98 16.62
CA GLN A 26 -20.66 -30.11 16.20
C GLN A 26 -20.25 -28.94 15.30
N LEU A 27 -21.04 -28.63 14.26
CA LEU A 27 -20.78 -27.49 13.38
C LEU A 27 -20.75 -26.16 14.13
N THR A 28 -21.63 -25.98 15.11
CA THR A 28 -21.66 -24.77 15.95
C THR A 28 -20.39 -24.66 16.79
N SER A 29 -19.94 -25.76 17.39
CA SER A 29 -18.68 -25.82 18.13
C SER A 29 -17.48 -25.51 17.24
N GLU A 30 -17.44 -26.09 16.03
CA GLU A 30 -16.37 -25.86 15.07
C GLU A 30 -16.34 -24.40 14.57
N LEU A 31 -17.51 -23.82 14.29
CA LEU A 31 -17.64 -22.42 13.89
C LEU A 31 -17.13 -21.49 15.00
N GLN A 32 -17.44 -21.81 16.26
CA GLN A 32 -16.98 -21.03 17.40
C GLN A 32 -15.44 -21.08 17.53
N THR A 33 -14.85 -22.27 17.43
CA THR A 33 -13.38 -22.42 17.44
C THR A 33 -12.72 -21.69 16.27
N ALA A 34 -13.31 -21.76 15.08
CA ALA A 34 -12.81 -21.02 13.92
C ALA A 34 -12.85 -19.50 14.14
N PHE A 35 -13.92 -18.99 14.75
CA PHE A 35 -14.06 -17.58 15.08
C PHE A 35 -13.03 -17.11 16.10
N GLU A 36 -12.80 -17.91 17.15
CA GLU A 36 -11.75 -17.64 18.15
C GLU A 36 -10.37 -17.56 17.49
N TYR A 37 -10.05 -18.49 16.59
CA TYR A 37 -8.78 -18.49 15.87
C TYR A 37 -8.62 -17.28 14.94
N ILE A 38 -9.67 -16.87 14.22
CA ILE A 38 -9.65 -15.66 13.39
C ILE A 38 -9.40 -14.43 14.27
N SER A 39 -10.08 -14.33 15.41
CA SER A 39 -9.90 -13.22 16.34
C SER A 39 -8.47 -13.14 16.88
N GLU A 40 -7.85 -14.27 17.19
CA GLU A 40 -6.43 -14.29 17.57
C GLU A 40 -5.49 -13.86 16.44
N LEU A 41 -5.79 -14.24 15.19
CA LEU A 41 -5.02 -13.83 14.03
C LEU A 41 -5.12 -12.33 13.79
N GLU A 42 -6.31 -11.74 13.90
CA GLU A 42 -6.51 -10.29 13.79
C GLU A 42 -5.69 -9.53 14.84
N ASN A 43 -5.71 -9.99 16.10
CA ASN A 43 -4.90 -9.41 17.17
C ASN A 43 -3.39 -9.49 16.89
N LYS A 44 -2.91 -10.60 16.30
CA LYS A 44 -1.50 -10.75 15.91
C LYS A 44 -1.16 -9.85 14.72
N TYR A 45 -2.08 -9.70 13.77
CA TYR A 45 -1.91 -8.83 12.62
C TYR A 45 -1.77 -7.36 13.06
N ASP A 46 -2.62 -6.90 13.97
CA ASP A 46 -2.57 -5.53 14.48
C ASP A 46 -1.24 -5.23 15.19
N LYS A 47 -0.75 -6.14 16.03
CA LYS A 47 0.58 -6.01 16.67
C LYS A 47 1.72 -5.96 15.66
N ILE A 48 1.67 -6.78 14.61
CA ILE A 48 2.68 -6.76 13.55
C ILE A 48 2.64 -5.42 12.81
N LYS A 49 1.44 -4.89 12.54
CA LYS A 49 1.25 -3.60 11.89
C LYS A 49 1.83 -2.46 12.73
N GLU A 50 1.54 -2.42 14.02
CA GLU A 50 2.11 -1.45 14.97
C GLU A 50 3.64 -1.50 14.97
N ASN A 51 4.23 -2.69 15.08
CA ASN A 51 5.69 -2.86 15.06
C ASN A 51 6.32 -2.39 13.73
N ILE A 52 5.66 -2.62 12.60
CA ILE A 52 6.12 -2.15 11.29
C ILE A 52 6.08 -0.61 11.24
N ASP A 53 5.02 0.00 11.74
CA ASP A 53 4.88 1.47 11.77
C ASP A 53 5.98 2.10 12.64
N GLU A 54 6.29 1.52 13.80
CA GLU A 54 7.41 1.95 14.66
C GLU A 54 8.77 1.83 13.96
N LEU A 55 9.04 0.70 13.29
CA LEU A 55 10.28 0.49 12.53
C LEU A 55 10.42 1.48 11.38
N MET A 56 9.32 1.80 10.70
CA MET A 56 9.31 2.79 9.61
C MET A 56 9.61 4.20 10.13
N ILE A 57 9.05 4.58 11.28
CA ILE A 57 9.35 5.85 11.95
C ILE A 57 10.84 5.90 12.33
N PHE A 58 11.37 4.82 12.92
CA PHE A 58 12.77 4.74 13.31
C PHE A 58 13.71 4.85 12.09
N LYS A 59 13.46 4.05 11.04
CA LYS A 59 14.23 4.08 9.79
C LYS A 59 14.25 5.48 9.17
N ASN A 60 13.09 6.13 9.08
CA ASN A 60 12.99 7.47 8.52
C ASN A 60 13.73 8.50 9.37
N SER A 61 13.72 8.38 10.71
CA SER A 61 14.49 9.30 11.56
C SER A 61 16.00 9.18 11.36
N ILE A 62 16.53 7.97 11.16
CA ILE A 62 17.95 7.75 10.84
C ILE A 62 18.29 8.33 9.47
N LEU A 63 17.51 8.00 8.44
CA LEU A 63 17.78 8.43 7.07
C LEU A 63 17.70 9.94 6.89
N LEU A 64 16.72 10.60 7.51
CA LEU A 64 16.56 12.06 7.39
C LEU A 64 17.62 12.83 8.20
N ASN A 65 18.25 12.21 9.21
CA ASN A 65 19.34 12.81 9.96
C ASN A 65 20.69 12.72 9.22
N ASP A 66 20.91 11.68 8.40
CA ASP A 66 22.10 11.57 7.56
C ASP A 66 21.92 12.28 6.21
N LYS A 67 21.98 13.62 6.26
CA LYS A 67 21.89 14.47 5.06
C LYS A 67 22.99 14.22 4.04
N SER A 68 24.14 13.69 4.49
CA SER A 68 25.28 13.43 3.62
C SER A 68 24.97 12.34 2.59
N HIS A 69 24.12 11.37 2.96
CA HIS A 69 23.63 10.33 2.08
C HIS A 69 23.00 10.90 0.81
N PHE A 70 22.06 11.85 0.94
CA PHE A 70 21.33 12.39 -0.20
C PHE A 70 22.20 13.20 -1.16
N SER A 71 23.21 13.89 -0.64
CA SER A 71 24.12 14.71 -1.44
C SER A 71 24.99 13.89 -2.42
N ASN A 72 25.17 12.59 -2.14
CA ASN A 72 25.93 11.65 -2.96
C ASN A 72 25.06 10.87 -3.95
N ILE A 73 23.73 10.99 -3.89
CA ILE A 73 22.84 10.27 -4.78
C ILE A 73 22.95 10.85 -6.19
N VAL A 74 23.27 9.98 -7.15
CA VAL A 74 23.24 10.31 -8.58
C VAL A 74 22.00 9.67 -9.20
N LEU A 75 21.11 10.52 -9.73
CA LEU A 75 19.91 10.09 -10.44
C LEU A 75 20.16 10.05 -11.96
N SER A 76 19.64 9.03 -12.62
CA SER A 76 19.54 8.98 -14.08
C SER A 76 18.58 10.05 -14.60
N LEU A 77 18.63 10.37 -15.89
CA LEU A 77 17.75 11.40 -16.47
C LEU A 77 16.26 11.09 -16.27
N ASP A 78 15.86 9.82 -16.37
CA ASP A 78 14.46 9.43 -16.21
C ASP A 78 14.03 9.38 -14.75
N GLU A 79 14.94 9.01 -13.84
CA GLU A 79 14.72 9.13 -12.40
C GLU A 79 14.58 10.58 -11.97
N GLN A 80 15.42 11.48 -12.52
CA GLN A 80 15.34 12.91 -12.27
C GLN A 80 13.98 13.47 -12.73
N LYS A 81 13.49 13.05 -13.90
CA LYS A 81 12.16 13.45 -14.39
C LYS A 81 11.06 12.98 -13.44
N LEU A 82 11.12 11.72 -12.98
CA LEU A 82 10.13 11.19 -12.05
C LEU A 82 10.19 11.90 -10.70
N PHE A 83 11.38 12.02 -10.11
CA PHE A 83 11.62 12.75 -8.88
C PHE A 83 11.06 14.18 -8.94
N GLN A 84 11.39 14.90 -10.01
CA GLN A 84 10.95 16.28 -10.18
C GLN A 84 9.45 16.39 -10.46
N THR A 85 8.85 15.41 -11.14
CA THR A 85 7.39 15.35 -11.31
C THR A 85 6.70 15.21 -9.95
N LEU A 86 7.17 14.29 -9.10
CA LEU A 86 6.67 14.13 -7.73
C LEU A 86 6.94 15.38 -6.88
N TYR A 87 8.08 16.04 -7.05
CA TYR A 87 8.43 17.24 -6.31
C TYR A 87 7.53 18.43 -6.67
N VAL A 88 7.37 18.71 -7.96
CA VAL A 88 6.64 19.89 -8.47
C VAL A 88 5.13 19.69 -8.40
N PHE A 89 4.61 18.56 -8.90
CA PHE A 89 3.15 18.36 -8.96
C PHE A 89 2.59 17.80 -7.65
N GLY A 90 3.41 17.05 -6.90
CA GLY A 90 3.00 16.49 -5.60
C GLY A 90 2.89 17.52 -4.46
N GLU A 91 3.19 18.80 -4.71
CA GLU A 91 3.09 19.86 -3.70
C GLU A 91 1.67 20.08 -3.20
N LYS A 92 0.70 20.11 -4.13
CA LYS A 92 -0.71 20.37 -3.82
C LYS A 92 -1.47 19.11 -3.43
N GLU A 93 -1.21 18.01 -4.13
CA GLU A 93 -1.95 16.77 -3.99
C GLU A 93 -1.11 15.55 -4.41
N PRO A 94 -1.30 14.37 -3.78
CA PRO A 94 -0.67 13.13 -4.22
C PRO A 94 -0.99 12.82 -5.69
N LEU A 95 -0.02 12.29 -6.43
CA LEU A 95 -0.19 12.04 -7.86
C LEU A 95 -0.66 10.62 -8.11
N SER A 96 -1.73 10.47 -8.90
CA SER A 96 -2.20 9.13 -9.27
C SER A 96 -1.21 8.44 -10.21
N TRP A 97 -1.18 7.10 -10.13
CA TRP A 97 -0.39 6.25 -11.03
C TRP A 97 -0.59 6.64 -12.50
N GLY A 98 -1.85 6.74 -12.92
CA GLY A 98 -2.21 7.08 -14.31
C GLY A 98 -1.77 8.48 -14.73
N PHE A 99 -1.77 9.45 -13.80
CA PHE A 99 -1.27 10.80 -14.08
C PHE A 99 0.23 10.79 -14.38
N ILE A 100 1.01 10.09 -13.56
CA ILE A 100 2.48 10.03 -13.71
C ILE A 100 2.86 9.38 -15.05
N LEU A 101 2.23 8.25 -15.39
CA LEU A 101 2.46 7.57 -16.67
C LEU A 101 2.22 8.50 -17.86
N LYS A 102 1.09 9.21 -17.87
CA LYS A 102 0.75 10.15 -18.95
C LYS A 102 1.71 11.34 -19.01
N LYS A 103 2.12 11.88 -17.86
CA LYS A 103 2.97 13.08 -17.82
C LYS A 103 4.40 12.79 -18.30
N LEU A 104 4.90 11.61 -17.96
CA LEU A 104 6.26 11.17 -18.29
C LEU A 104 6.34 10.38 -19.59
N ASP A 105 5.20 10.07 -20.22
CA ASP A 105 5.09 9.21 -21.40
C ASP A 105 5.75 7.83 -21.17
N LEU A 106 5.40 7.22 -20.03
CA LEU A 106 5.93 5.93 -19.58
C LEU A 106 4.86 4.85 -19.62
N ASN A 107 5.29 3.61 -19.82
CA ASN A 107 4.47 2.44 -19.57
C ASN A 107 4.60 1.97 -18.11
N ASP A 108 3.66 1.12 -17.67
CA ASP A 108 3.62 0.57 -16.31
C ASP A 108 4.92 -0.12 -15.87
N ALA A 109 5.57 -0.86 -16.77
CA ALA A 109 6.78 -1.61 -16.46
C ALA A 109 7.97 -0.66 -16.20
N SER A 110 8.15 0.34 -17.08
CA SER A 110 9.20 1.36 -16.95
C SER A 110 8.99 2.20 -15.69
N PHE A 111 7.76 2.59 -15.38
CA PHE A 111 7.48 3.34 -14.15
C PHE A 111 7.78 2.51 -12.89
N ARG A 112 7.42 1.22 -12.86
CA ARG A 112 7.78 0.32 -11.74
C ARG A 112 9.28 0.23 -11.52
N LEU A 113 10.05 0.11 -12.60
CA LEU A 113 11.52 0.05 -12.53
C LEU A 113 12.11 1.36 -12.02
N LEU A 114 11.63 2.51 -12.53
CA LEU A 114 12.09 3.81 -12.07
C LEU A 114 11.72 4.07 -10.60
N LEU A 115 10.51 3.72 -10.20
CA LEU A 115 10.05 3.82 -8.82
C LEU A 115 10.89 2.94 -7.89
N SER A 116 11.17 1.69 -8.30
CA SER A 116 12.07 0.80 -7.54
C SER A 116 13.45 1.41 -7.37
N SER A 117 14.03 1.95 -8.46
CA SER A 117 15.35 2.57 -8.40
C SER A 117 15.41 3.78 -7.45
N LEU A 118 14.37 4.62 -7.42
CA LEU A 118 14.29 5.73 -6.46
C LEU A 118 14.22 5.21 -5.02
N LEU A 119 13.46 4.15 -4.77
CA LEU A 119 13.35 3.52 -3.44
C LEU A 119 14.67 2.83 -3.02
N ASP A 120 15.38 2.21 -3.95
CA ASP A 120 16.68 1.57 -3.72
C ASP A 120 17.76 2.62 -3.37
N LYS A 121 17.64 3.82 -3.95
CA LYS A 121 18.43 5.00 -3.59
C LYS A 121 17.94 5.69 -2.31
N GLN A 122 16.99 5.07 -1.61
CA GLN A 122 16.44 5.53 -0.34
C GLN A 122 15.78 6.91 -0.42
N ILE A 123 15.25 7.28 -1.59
CA ILE A 123 14.46 8.51 -1.73
C ILE A 123 13.10 8.29 -1.05
N PRO A 124 12.73 9.09 -0.05
CA PRO A 124 11.49 8.89 0.70
C PRO A 124 10.26 9.22 -0.14
N ILE A 125 9.59 8.17 -0.63
CA ILE A 125 8.34 8.26 -1.40
C ILE A 125 7.22 7.66 -0.55
N THR A 126 6.15 8.43 -0.35
CA THR A 126 4.92 7.97 0.26
C THR A 126 3.99 7.41 -0.82
N LYS A 127 3.35 6.27 -0.51
CA LYS A 127 2.32 5.67 -1.36
C LYS A 127 1.04 5.50 -0.57
N GLU A 128 -0.08 5.88 -1.14
CA GLU A 128 -1.40 5.76 -0.53
C GLU A 128 -2.37 5.16 -1.53
N LYS A 129 -3.31 4.35 -1.05
CA LYS A 129 -4.39 3.81 -1.88
C LYS A 129 -5.67 4.57 -1.56
N ILE A 130 -6.17 5.35 -2.51
CA ILE A 130 -7.43 6.10 -2.40
C ILE A 130 -8.43 5.44 -3.34
N GLY A 131 -9.44 4.77 -2.77
CA GLY A 131 -10.38 3.94 -3.52
C GLY A 131 -9.68 2.74 -4.18
N ASN A 132 -9.67 2.69 -5.51
CA ASN A 132 -9.03 1.62 -6.27
C ASN A 132 -7.74 2.04 -7.00
N GLU A 133 -7.28 3.28 -6.80
CA GLU A 133 -6.06 3.80 -7.42
C GLU A 133 -4.94 4.03 -6.40
N TRP A 134 -3.70 3.88 -6.86
CA TRP A 134 -2.50 4.20 -6.11
C TRP A 134 -2.05 5.63 -6.39
N TYR A 135 -1.71 6.34 -5.32
CA TYR A 135 -1.21 7.69 -5.32
C TYR A 135 0.18 7.75 -4.71
N PHE A 136 1.01 8.64 -5.24
CA PHE A 136 2.42 8.78 -4.85
C PHE A 136 2.74 10.22 -4.52
N ASN A 137 3.54 10.42 -3.49
CA ASN A 137 4.11 11.72 -3.15
C ASN A 137 5.52 11.56 -2.58
N LEU A 138 6.27 12.66 -2.47
CA LEU A 138 7.48 12.67 -1.65
C LEU A 138 7.09 12.81 -0.17
N ASP A 139 7.91 12.25 0.72
CA ASP A 139 7.76 12.51 2.15
C ASP A 139 7.84 14.03 2.42
N PRO A 140 6.87 14.62 3.16
CA PRO A 140 6.85 16.06 3.40
C PRO A 140 8.13 16.59 4.06
N ARG A 141 8.73 15.84 4.99
CA ARG A 141 9.96 16.26 5.67
C ARG A 141 11.13 16.25 4.69
N PHE A 142 11.19 15.24 3.83
CA PHE A 142 12.19 15.19 2.78
C PHE A 142 12.05 16.36 1.80
N ARG A 143 10.83 16.70 1.38
CA ARG A 143 10.56 17.85 0.51
C ARG A 143 11.04 19.16 1.16
N ASP A 144 10.73 19.39 2.43
CA ASP A 144 11.18 20.59 3.14
C ASP A 144 12.70 20.71 3.17
N MET A 145 13.41 19.60 3.37
CA MET A 145 14.87 19.57 3.32
C MET A 145 15.39 19.80 1.89
N GLN A 146 14.76 19.21 0.89
CA GLN A 146 15.11 19.46 -0.52
C GLN A 146 14.97 20.94 -0.89
N THR A 147 13.91 21.62 -0.42
CA THR A 147 13.70 23.06 -0.65
C THR A 147 14.78 23.91 0.02
N LYS A 148 15.15 23.59 1.26
CA LYS A 148 16.10 24.38 2.06
C LYS A 148 17.56 24.15 1.67
N GLU A 149 17.91 22.90 1.35
CA GLU A 149 19.30 22.44 1.29
C GLU A 149 19.69 21.87 -0.08
N GLN A 150 18.73 21.72 -1.00
CA GLN A 150 18.96 21.17 -2.35
C GLN A 150 19.72 19.83 -2.33
N LEU A 151 19.26 18.91 -1.48
CA LEU A 151 19.91 17.64 -1.19
C LEU A 151 20.21 16.80 -2.45
N ILE A 152 19.26 16.72 -3.38
CA ILE A 152 19.41 16.02 -4.66
C ILE A 152 19.63 17.04 -5.77
N LYS A 153 20.72 16.85 -6.54
CA LYS A 153 21.01 17.65 -7.72
C LYS A 153 20.21 17.14 -8.92
N VAL A 154 19.39 18.01 -9.49
CA VAL A 154 18.64 17.73 -10.72
C VAL A 154 19.23 18.57 -11.85
N HIS A 155 19.39 17.96 -13.03
CA HIS A 155 19.94 18.64 -14.18
C HIS A 155 18.99 19.75 -14.66
N GLU A 156 19.55 20.89 -15.10
CA GLU A 156 18.78 22.09 -15.46
C GLU A 156 17.80 21.85 -16.61
N SER A 157 18.17 21.00 -17.57
CA SER A 157 17.31 20.62 -18.70
C SER A 157 16.02 19.88 -18.29
N VAL A 158 16.10 19.06 -17.24
CA VAL A 158 14.93 18.35 -16.70
C VAL A 158 14.03 19.33 -15.97
N SER A 159 14.64 20.26 -15.22
CA SER A 159 13.92 21.31 -14.50
C SER A 159 13.13 22.21 -15.43
N LYS A 160 13.77 22.78 -16.45
CA LYS A 160 13.09 23.65 -17.43
C LYS A 160 11.96 22.93 -18.16
N GLY A 161 12.20 21.70 -18.62
CA GLY A 161 11.18 20.93 -19.34
C GLY A 161 9.94 20.61 -18.52
N ILE A 162 10.05 20.41 -17.21
CA ILE A 162 8.89 20.17 -16.33
C ILE A 162 8.16 21.47 -15.98
N TYR A 163 8.88 22.57 -15.71
CA TYR A 163 8.25 23.87 -15.44
C TYR A 163 7.54 24.44 -16.67
N GLU A 164 8.12 24.32 -17.88
CA GLU A 164 7.48 24.74 -19.13
C GLU A 164 6.20 23.94 -19.41
N LYS A 165 6.24 22.61 -19.18
CA LYS A 165 5.05 21.73 -19.27
C LYS A 165 4.02 21.95 -18.15
N ASN A 166 4.37 22.65 -17.08
CA ASN A 166 3.46 23.03 -16.01
C ASN A 166 2.76 24.35 -16.36
N LEU A 167 3.51 25.35 -16.83
CA LEU A 167 2.98 26.63 -17.31
C LEU A 167 1.98 26.46 -18.46
N ASN A 168 2.26 25.55 -19.40
CA ASN A 168 1.34 25.23 -20.51
C ASN A 168 0.06 24.47 -20.09
N GLN A 169 -0.12 24.11 -18.82
CA GLN A 169 -1.40 23.59 -18.32
C GLN A 169 -2.33 24.70 -17.77
N PHE A 170 -1.83 25.94 -17.63
CA PHE A 170 -2.59 27.09 -17.14
C PHE A 170 -3.07 28.05 -18.26
N PHE A 171 -2.72 27.76 -19.52
CA PHE A 171 -3.19 28.46 -20.73
C PHE A 171 -3.89 27.47 -21.65
#